data_AF-A0A191UGV9-F1
#
_entry.id   AF-A0A191UGV9-F1
#
_cell.length_a   1.000
_cell.length_b   1.000
_cell.length_c   1.000
_cell.angle_alpha   90.00
_cell.angle_beta   90.00
_cell.angle_gamma   90.00
#
_symmetry.space_group_name_H-M   'P 1'
#
loop_
_entity.id
_entity.type
_entity.pdbx_description
1 polymer ?
#
loop_
_entity_poly.entity_id
_entity_poly.type
_entity_poly.pdbx_seq_one_letter_code
_entity_poly.pdbx_strand_id
1 'polypeptide(L)'
;MAEEGLGLYKEIPGGLRKGRSTTDDWRKAKDTMYYEWWRCLNASNEYLDCCAKGGKNHPLADTYALFGDVNVSWAQWWIKVGKRIFSERRQYPKVRAIEQEEALSKLEVEAKDFLILDIPLHLRRVTILEQINKLLDQHHDGKNLDVRAQSTALVQLETTKLQHKTVPILVDVAEILHRNPGIQLYQLAQRAKLAEIHLGRKVQESNSAEQEKQRRQMAASRYKEQAERLVYNAARLKFPSIE
;
A
#
# COMPACT_ATOMS: atom_id res chain seq x y z
N MET A 1 -3.37 -36.37 -26.72
CA MET A 1 -3.93 -35.58 -25.60
C MET A 1 -2.96 -34.47 -25.33
N ALA A 2 -3.40 -33.22 -25.44
CA ALA A 2 -2.54 -32.05 -25.28
C ALA A 2 -1.82 -32.09 -23.93
N GLU A 3 -0.55 -31.67 -23.89
CA GLU A 3 0.13 -31.33 -22.64
C GLU A 3 -0.70 -30.23 -21.96
N GLU A 4 -1.63 -30.62 -21.09
CA GLU A 4 -2.19 -29.72 -20.09
C GLU A 4 -0.99 -29.17 -19.33
N GLY A 5 -0.69 -27.89 -19.54
CA GLY A 5 0.47 -27.24 -18.94
C GLY A 5 0.46 -27.50 -17.44
N LEU A 6 1.45 -28.26 -16.96
CA LEU A 6 1.59 -28.60 -15.55
C LEU A 6 1.55 -27.31 -14.74
N GLY A 7 0.59 -27.21 -13.82
CA GLY A 7 0.46 -26.04 -12.98
C GLY A 7 1.44 -26.03 -11.81
N LEU A 8 1.14 -25.20 -10.83
CA LEU A 8 2.01 -24.90 -9.70
C LEU A 8 2.02 -26.06 -8.69
N TYR A 9 3.08 -26.18 -7.90
CA TYR A 9 3.17 -27.17 -6.81
C TYR A 9 2.96 -26.50 -5.45
N LYS A 10 2.08 -27.05 -4.62
CA LYS A 10 1.75 -26.50 -3.28
C LYS A 10 2.90 -26.62 -2.28
N GLU A 11 3.53 -27.78 -2.25
CA GLU A 11 4.55 -28.08 -1.21
C GLU A 11 5.96 -27.65 -1.60
N ILE A 12 6.23 -27.37 -2.88
CA ILE A 12 7.55 -26.94 -3.32
C ILE A 12 7.75 -25.45 -2.99
N PRO A 13 8.77 -25.06 -2.20
CA PRO A 13 9.03 -23.66 -1.88
C PRO A 13 9.19 -22.80 -3.14
N GLY A 14 8.41 -21.72 -3.23
CA GLY A 14 8.36 -20.85 -4.41
C GLY A 14 7.64 -21.45 -5.63
N GLY A 15 7.16 -22.69 -5.54
CA GLY A 15 6.42 -23.41 -6.58
C GLY A 15 5.08 -22.77 -6.94
N LEU A 16 4.51 -21.94 -6.04
CA LEU A 16 3.30 -21.12 -6.30
C LEU A 16 3.59 -19.79 -7.01
N ARG A 17 4.86 -19.40 -7.17
CA ARG A 17 5.25 -18.09 -7.73
C ARG A 17 5.85 -18.17 -9.14
N LYS A 18 6.35 -19.35 -9.57
CA LYS A 18 6.98 -19.55 -10.87
C LYS A 18 6.38 -20.75 -11.59
N GLY A 19 5.62 -20.51 -12.66
CA GLY A 19 5.03 -21.53 -13.52
C GLY A 19 6.01 -22.16 -14.52
N ARG A 20 7.29 -22.30 -14.19
CA ARG A 20 8.24 -23.04 -15.03
C ARG A 20 8.76 -24.23 -14.24
N SER A 21 8.30 -25.42 -14.60
CA SER A 21 8.90 -26.67 -14.14
C SER A 21 10.36 -26.67 -14.59
N THR A 22 11.29 -26.67 -13.64
CA THR A 22 12.71 -26.86 -13.97
C THR A 22 13.01 -28.35 -14.10
N THR A 23 13.99 -28.70 -14.92
CA THR A 23 14.43 -30.09 -15.17
C THR A 23 14.76 -30.84 -13.87
N ASP A 24 15.08 -30.09 -12.80
CA ASP A 24 15.49 -30.60 -11.48
C ASP A 24 14.44 -30.41 -10.36
N ASP A 25 13.16 -30.18 -10.68
CA ASP A 25 12.12 -29.99 -9.65
C ASP A 25 12.00 -31.15 -8.66
N TRP A 26 12.34 -32.37 -9.09
CA TRP A 26 12.35 -33.56 -8.24
C TRP A 26 13.27 -33.41 -7.02
N ARG A 27 14.35 -32.62 -7.13
CA ARG A 27 15.27 -32.34 -6.01
C ARG A 27 14.58 -31.52 -4.94
N LYS A 28 13.88 -30.45 -5.33
CA LYS A 28 13.12 -29.60 -4.42
C LYS A 28 11.93 -30.33 -3.82
N ALA A 29 11.25 -31.16 -4.63
CA ALA A 29 10.14 -31.98 -4.18
C ALA A 29 10.56 -33.07 -3.19
N LYS A 30 11.85 -33.44 -3.15
CA LYS A 30 12.37 -34.43 -2.22
C LYS A 30 12.24 -34.00 -0.75
N ASP A 31 12.28 -32.71 -0.48
CA ASP A 31 12.18 -32.16 0.89
C ASP A 31 10.72 -31.82 1.26
N THR A 32 9.73 -32.47 0.64
CA THR A 32 8.30 -32.16 0.79
C THR A 32 7.46 -33.39 1.12
N MET A 33 6.19 -33.17 1.50
CA MET A 33 5.24 -34.26 1.75
C MET A 33 4.97 -35.14 0.53
N TYR A 34 5.25 -34.66 -0.69
CA TYR A 34 5.14 -35.49 -1.89
C TYR A 34 6.12 -36.67 -1.88
N TYR A 35 7.36 -36.42 -1.43
CA TYR A 35 8.37 -37.46 -1.31
C TYR A 35 8.04 -38.43 -0.17
N GLU A 36 7.56 -37.91 0.96
CA GLU A 36 7.15 -38.78 2.07
C GLU A 36 5.96 -39.67 1.70
N TRP A 37 4.98 -39.17 0.94
CA TRP A 37 3.88 -40.02 0.45
C TRP A 37 4.40 -41.14 -0.46
N TRP A 38 5.29 -40.81 -1.40
CA TRP A 38 5.92 -41.82 -2.25
C TRP A 38 6.73 -42.84 -1.44
N ARG A 39 7.47 -42.41 -0.41
CA ARG A 39 8.20 -43.30 0.49
C ARG A 39 7.29 -44.22 1.27
N CYS A 40 6.16 -43.72 1.77
CA CYS A 40 5.16 -44.54 2.46
C CYS A 40 4.59 -45.64 1.55
N LEU A 41 4.33 -45.32 0.27
CA LEU A 41 3.89 -46.32 -0.70
C LEU A 41 5.00 -47.33 -1.03
N ASN A 42 6.25 -46.87 -1.16
CA ASN A 42 7.41 -47.73 -1.40
C ASN A 42 7.71 -48.65 -0.20
N ALA A 43 7.36 -48.24 1.02
CA ALA A 43 7.49 -49.04 2.23
C ALA A 43 6.28 -49.96 2.52
N SER A 44 5.19 -49.88 1.74
CA SER A 44 3.98 -50.66 1.98
C SER A 44 4.00 -51.97 1.20
N ASN A 45 4.12 -53.10 1.89
CA ASN A 45 4.09 -54.43 1.28
C ASN A 45 2.79 -54.67 0.48
N GLU A 46 1.65 -54.20 0.98
CA GLU A 46 0.36 -54.30 0.30
C GLU A 46 0.35 -53.49 -1.02
N TYR A 47 0.93 -52.29 -1.01
CA TYR A 47 1.03 -51.48 -2.22
C TYR A 47 2.03 -52.06 -3.22
N LEU A 48 3.12 -52.68 -2.75
CA LEU A 48 4.08 -53.36 -3.63
C LEU A 48 3.46 -54.62 -4.29
N ASP A 49 2.62 -55.38 -3.59
CA ASP A 49 1.85 -56.48 -4.20
C ASP A 49 0.86 -55.96 -5.27
N CYS A 50 0.18 -54.85 -4.98
CA CYS A 50 -0.64 -54.14 -5.96
C CYS A 50 0.17 -53.76 -7.22
N CYS A 51 1.39 -53.23 -7.04
CA CYS A 51 2.28 -52.85 -8.13
C CYS A 51 2.66 -54.05 -9.00
N ALA A 52 3.00 -55.18 -8.39
CA ALA A 52 3.33 -56.42 -9.10
C ALA A 52 2.17 -56.96 -9.96
N LYS A 53 0.92 -56.72 -9.52
CA LYS A 53 -0.30 -57.09 -10.25
C LYS A 53 -0.75 -56.02 -11.26
N GLY A 54 -0.02 -54.91 -11.37
CA GLY A 54 -0.42 -53.78 -12.19
C GLY A 54 -1.77 -53.18 -11.80
N GLY A 55 -2.12 -53.22 -10.51
CA GLY A 55 -3.39 -52.73 -9.97
C GLY A 55 -4.63 -53.60 -10.27
N LYS A 56 -4.48 -54.73 -10.98
CA LYS A 56 -5.63 -55.56 -11.38
C LYS A 56 -6.19 -56.34 -10.20
N ASN A 57 -7.52 -56.29 -10.03
CA ASN A 57 -8.26 -57.02 -9.00
C ASN A 57 -7.69 -56.85 -7.58
N HIS A 58 -7.15 -55.66 -7.28
CA HIS A 58 -6.53 -55.35 -5.99
C HIS A 58 -7.31 -54.22 -5.29
N PRO A 59 -7.48 -54.26 -3.94
CA PRO A 59 -8.15 -53.19 -3.20
C PRO A 59 -7.56 -51.78 -3.40
N LEU A 60 -6.27 -51.72 -3.74
CA LEU A 60 -5.52 -50.47 -3.98
C LEU A 60 -5.45 -50.06 -5.47
N ALA A 61 -6.34 -50.58 -6.33
CA ALA A 61 -6.37 -50.28 -7.76
C ALA A 61 -6.47 -48.79 -8.09
N ASP A 62 -7.30 -48.05 -7.35
CA ASP A 62 -7.49 -46.60 -7.54
C ASP A 62 -6.21 -45.81 -7.20
N THR A 63 -5.53 -46.19 -6.11
CA THR A 63 -4.23 -45.62 -5.75
C THR A 63 -3.20 -45.92 -6.84
N TYR A 64 -3.17 -47.15 -7.36
CA TYR A 64 -2.28 -47.54 -8.45
C TYR A 64 -2.59 -46.78 -9.76
N ALA A 65 -3.86 -46.50 -10.07
CA ALA A 65 -4.22 -45.70 -11.25
C ALA A 65 -3.65 -44.27 -11.20
N LEU A 66 -3.45 -43.71 -10.00
CA LEU A 66 -2.85 -42.40 -9.80
C LEU A 66 -1.31 -42.46 -9.73
N PHE A 67 -0.79 -43.26 -8.79
CA PHE A 67 0.63 -43.29 -8.44
C PHE A 67 1.45 -44.26 -9.29
N GLY A 68 0.81 -45.25 -9.92
CA GLY A 68 1.49 -46.29 -10.69
C GLY A 68 2.49 -47.08 -9.84
N ASP A 69 3.45 -47.69 -10.53
CA ASP A 69 4.54 -48.43 -9.89
C ASP A 69 5.55 -47.48 -9.24
N VAL A 70 5.67 -47.58 -7.92
CA VAL A 70 6.60 -46.80 -7.10
C VAL A 70 7.96 -47.48 -6.91
N ASN A 71 8.12 -48.73 -7.35
CA ASN A 71 9.35 -49.52 -7.20
C ASN A 71 10.44 -49.14 -8.23
N VAL A 72 10.68 -47.83 -8.36
CA VAL A 72 11.71 -47.23 -9.20
C VAL A 72 12.40 -46.12 -8.41
N SER A 73 13.42 -45.45 -8.97
CA SER A 73 13.99 -44.29 -8.27
C SER A 73 13.00 -43.11 -8.19
N TRP A 74 13.07 -42.31 -7.11
CA TRP A 74 12.25 -41.10 -6.95
C TRP A 74 12.30 -40.17 -8.17
N ALA A 75 13.49 -39.94 -8.73
CA ALA A 75 13.64 -39.05 -9.88
C ALA A 75 12.87 -39.59 -11.12
N GLN A 76 12.97 -40.90 -11.39
CA GLN A 76 12.24 -41.53 -12.49
C GLN A 76 10.73 -41.50 -12.25
N TRP A 77 10.29 -41.82 -11.03
CA TRP A 77 8.88 -41.78 -10.65
C TRP A 77 8.30 -40.36 -10.76
N TRP A 78 9.02 -39.37 -10.23
CA TRP A 78 8.60 -37.97 -10.25
C TRP A 78 8.40 -37.45 -11.68
N ILE A 79 9.36 -37.71 -12.57
CA ILE A 79 9.30 -37.27 -13.97
C ILE A 79 8.10 -37.89 -14.70
N LYS A 80 7.82 -39.17 -14.47
CA LYS A 80 6.74 -39.90 -15.16
C LYS A 80 5.35 -39.66 -14.56
N VAL A 81 5.26 -39.56 -13.24
CA VAL A 81 3.99 -39.58 -12.50
C VAL A 81 3.87 -38.39 -11.56
N GLY A 82 4.85 -38.19 -10.68
CA GLY A 82 4.77 -37.21 -9.59
C GLY A 82 4.42 -35.80 -10.06
N LYS A 83 5.05 -35.32 -11.14
CA LYS A 83 4.77 -34.01 -11.75
C LYS A 83 3.29 -33.83 -12.07
N ARG A 84 2.68 -34.84 -12.71
CA ARG A 84 1.29 -34.81 -13.16
C ARG A 84 0.29 -34.83 -12.00
N ILE A 85 0.55 -35.66 -10.99
CA ILE A 85 -0.44 -35.88 -9.92
C ILE A 85 -0.40 -34.80 -8.84
N PHE A 86 0.75 -34.14 -8.65
CA PHE A 86 0.91 -33.10 -7.64
C PHE A 86 0.87 -31.66 -8.19
N SER A 87 0.84 -31.47 -9.50
CA SER A 87 0.62 -30.15 -10.09
C SER A 87 -0.85 -29.72 -9.92
N GLU A 88 -1.06 -28.48 -9.48
CA GLU A 88 -2.39 -27.86 -9.52
C GLU A 88 -2.90 -27.77 -10.96
N ARG A 89 -4.17 -28.09 -11.18
CA ARG A 89 -4.78 -28.03 -12.53
C ARG A 89 -5.25 -26.63 -12.92
N ARG A 90 -5.31 -25.70 -11.96
CA ARG A 90 -5.69 -24.32 -12.17
C ARG A 90 -4.56 -23.41 -11.73
N GLN A 91 -4.37 -22.30 -12.45
CA GLN A 91 -3.43 -21.27 -12.00
C GLN A 91 -3.85 -20.79 -10.61
N TYR A 92 -2.85 -20.49 -9.78
CA TYR A 92 -3.13 -19.89 -8.48
C TYR A 92 -3.81 -18.54 -8.72
N PRO A 93 -5.02 -18.34 -8.17
CA PRO A 93 -5.80 -17.14 -8.42
C PRO A 93 -5.11 -15.93 -7.80
N LYS A 94 -5.35 -14.78 -8.39
CA LYS A 94 -4.76 -13.50 -7.97
C LYS A 94 -5.83 -12.42 -7.99
N VAL A 95 -5.61 -11.39 -7.18
CA VAL A 95 -6.31 -10.13 -7.30
C VAL A 95 -5.97 -9.51 -8.65
N ARG A 96 -7.00 -9.01 -9.36
CA ARG A 96 -6.86 -8.40 -10.69
C ARG A 96 -7.59 -7.06 -10.72
N ALA A 97 -7.05 -6.10 -11.47
CA ALA A 97 -7.81 -4.92 -11.85
C ALA A 97 -8.81 -5.29 -12.96
N ILE A 98 -10.01 -4.74 -12.88
CA ILE A 98 -11.03 -4.86 -13.94
C ILE A 98 -10.87 -3.64 -14.86
N GLU A 99 -10.33 -3.87 -16.05
CA GLU A 99 -10.07 -2.81 -17.04
C GLU A 99 -11.06 -2.85 -18.23
N GLN A 100 -11.87 -3.91 -18.33
CA GLN A 100 -12.79 -4.08 -19.46
C GLN A 100 -13.96 -3.10 -19.37
N GLU A 101 -14.10 -2.27 -20.39
CA GLU A 101 -15.08 -1.18 -20.45
C GLU A 101 -16.52 -1.71 -20.38
N GLU A 102 -16.81 -2.90 -20.92
CA GLU A 102 -18.12 -3.53 -20.78
C GLU A 102 -18.44 -3.96 -19.33
N ALA A 103 -17.42 -4.33 -18.55
CA ALA A 103 -17.58 -4.65 -17.13
C ALA A 103 -17.74 -3.38 -16.28
N LEU A 104 -17.02 -2.31 -16.65
CA LEU A 104 -17.06 -1.00 -16.00
C LEU A 104 -18.37 -0.25 -16.28
N SER A 105 -18.93 -0.37 -17.49
CA SER A 105 -20.17 0.29 -17.92
C SER A 105 -21.41 -0.07 -17.09
N LYS A 106 -21.35 -1.17 -16.33
CA LYS A 106 -22.41 -1.61 -15.41
C LYS A 106 -22.35 -0.93 -14.05
N LEU A 107 -21.29 -0.17 -13.78
CA LEU A 107 -21.08 0.54 -12.52
C LEU A 107 -21.38 2.02 -12.74
N GLU A 108 -22.16 2.62 -11.84
CA GLU A 108 -22.43 4.07 -11.83
C GLU A 108 -21.25 4.83 -11.21
N VAL A 109 -20.05 4.64 -11.74
CA VAL A 109 -18.83 5.33 -11.30
C VAL A 109 -18.05 5.84 -12.51
N GLU A 110 -17.45 7.02 -12.36
CA GLU A 110 -16.46 7.49 -13.34
C GLU A 110 -15.21 6.62 -13.24
N ALA A 111 -15.08 5.62 -14.11
CA ALA A 111 -14.03 4.60 -14.05
C ALA A 111 -12.59 5.16 -13.94
N LYS A 112 -12.37 6.40 -14.35
CA LYS A 112 -11.10 7.14 -14.26
C LYS A 112 -10.70 7.50 -12.82
N ASP A 113 -11.65 7.58 -11.89
CA ASP A 113 -11.40 7.93 -10.48
C ASP A 113 -11.33 6.70 -9.56
N PHE A 114 -11.58 5.49 -10.08
CA PHE A 114 -11.72 4.28 -9.29
C PHE A 114 -10.87 3.13 -9.82
N LEU A 115 -10.14 2.46 -8.92
CA LEU A 115 -9.55 1.16 -9.17
C LEU A 115 -10.51 0.05 -8.73
N ILE A 116 -11.06 -0.70 -9.68
CA ILE A 116 -12.00 -1.79 -9.41
C ILE A 116 -11.27 -3.13 -9.44
N LEU A 117 -11.47 -3.94 -8.41
CA LEU A 117 -10.70 -5.17 -8.19
C LEU A 117 -11.60 -6.42 -8.16
N ASP A 118 -11.16 -7.46 -8.88
CA ASP A 118 -11.64 -8.83 -8.74
C ASP A 118 -10.76 -9.57 -7.71
N ILE A 119 -11.35 -9.96 -6.57
CA ILE A 119 -10.64 -10.52 -5.42
C ILE A 119 -11.07 -11.98 -5.18
N PRO A 120 -10.16 -12.96 -5.36
CA PRO A 120 -10.45 -14.35 -5.04
C PRO A 120 -10.51 -14.60 -3.53
N LEU A 121 -11.67 -15.05 -3.02
CA LEU A 121 -11.92 -15.23 -1.57
C LEU A 121 -11.21 -16.43 -0.92
N HIS A 122 -10.60 -17.29 -1.72
CA HIS A 122 -9.87 -18.48 -1.24
C HIS A 122 -8.37 -18.22 -1.06
N LEU A 123 -7.94 -16.97 -1.16
CA LEU A 123 -6.60 -16.53 -0.82
C LEU A 123 -6.53 -16.12 0.65
N ARG A 124 -5.35 -16.32 1.28
CA ARG A 124 -5.10 -15.76 2.61
C ARG A 124 -5.17 -14.24 2.55
N ARG A 125 -5.78 -13.61 3.57
CA ARG A 125 -5.94 -12.15 3.67
C ARG A 125 -4.63 -11.38 3.45
N VAL A 126 -3.53 -11.86 4.02
CA VAL A 126 -2.20 -11.23 3.85
C VAL A 126 -1.79 -11.19 2.37
N THR A 127 -1.98 -12.29 1.65
CA THR A 127 -1.66 -12.36 0.21
C THR A 127 -2.57 -11.45 -0.62
N ILE A 128 -3.85 -11.33 -0.26
CA ILE A 128 -4.78 -10.39 -0.90
C ILE A 128 -4.26 -8.96 -0.73
N LEU A 129 -3.97 -8.54 0.50
CA LEU A 129 -3.49 -7.20 0.80
C LEU A 129 -2.16 -6.87 0.11
N GLU A 130 -1.21 -7.81 0.07
CA GLU A 130 0.04 -7.64 -0.68
C GLU A 130 -0.19 -7.40 -2.18
N GLN A 131 -1.16 -8.10 -2.78
CA GLN A 131 -1.49 -7.94 -4.19
C GLN A 131 -2.25 -6.63 -4.47
N ILE A 132 -3.15 -6.23 -3.57
CA ILE A 132 -3.86 -4.94 -3.64
C ILE A 132 -2.85 -3.79 -3.57
N ASN A 133 -1.93 -3.81 -2.60
CA ASN A 133 -0.93 -2.74 -2.46
C ASN A 133 -0.09 -2.57 -3.73
N LYS A 134 0.31 -3.68 -4.38
CA LYS A 134 1.02 -3.62 -5.66
C LYS A 134 0.21 -2.98 -6.78
N LEU A 135 -1.10 -3.25 -6.83
CA LEU A 135 -1.98 -2.64 -7.82
C LEU A 135 -2.19 -1.15 -7.52
N LEU A 136 -2.31 -0.78 -6.24
CA LEU A 136 -2.37 0.62 -5.82
C LEU A 136 -1.10 1.39 -6.17
N ASP A 137 0.09 0.81 -5.91
CA ASP A 137 1.38 1.43 -6.26
C ASP A 137 1.52 1.70 -7.77
N GLN A 138 0.78 0.98 -8.62
CA GLN A 138 0.78 1.16 -10.08
C GLN A 138 -0.22 2.21 -10.57
N HIS A 139 -1.32 2.42 -9.85
CA HIS A 139 -2.46 3.23 -10.31
C HIS A 139 -2.71 4.49 -9.47
N HIS A 140 -2.00 4.67 -8.35
CA HIS A 140 -2.22 5.77 -7.42
C HIS A 140 -0.90 6.48 -7.08
N ASP A 141 -0.89 7.81 -7.13
CA ASP A 141 0.31 8.64 -6.90
C ASP A 141 0.87 8.59 -5.47
N GLY A 142 0.14 7.93 -4.58
CA GLY A 142 0.53 7.69 -3.21
C GLY A 142 0.79 9.00 -2.46
N LYS A 143 2.02 9.17 -1.96
CA LYS A 143 2.42 10.38 -1.22
C LYS A 143 2.53 11.63 -2.09
N ASN A 144 2.60 11.47 -3.41
CA ASN A 144 2.72 12.58 -4.35
C ASN A 144 1.35 13.10 -4.78
N LEU A 145 0.26 12.45 -4.37
CA LEU A 145 -1.09 12.89 -4.70
C LEU A 145 -1.38 14.25 -4.06
N ASP A 146 -1.66 15.25 -4.89
CA ASP A 146 -2.16 16.54 -4.42
C ASP A 146 -3.68 16.47 -4.19
N VAL A 147 -4.05 16.09 -2.97
CA VAL A 147 -5.47 16.02 -2.54
C VAL A 147 -6.17 17.37 -2.68
N ARG A 148 -5.44 18.50 -2.58
CA ARG A 148 -6.06 19.83 -2.68
C ARG A 148 -6.48 20.16 -4.10
N ALA A 149 -5.73 19.69 -5.09
CA ALA A 149 -6.09 19.85 -6.50
C ALA A 149 -7.41 19.14 -6.85
N GLN A 150 -7.80 18.12 -6.07
CA GLN A 150 -9.06 17.39 -6.25
C GLN A 150 -10.25 18.01 -5.49
N SER A 151 -10.06 19.13 -4.79
CA SER A 151 -11.12 19.76 -4.01
C SER A 151 -12.26 20.26 -4.92
N THR A 152 -13.49 19.82 -4.65
CA THR A 152 -14.70 20.27 -5.35
C THR A 152 -15.39 21.46 -4.67
N ALA A 153 -14.74 22.05 -3.65
CA ALA A 153 -15.29 23.21 -2.94
C ALA A 153 -15.35 24.45 -3.84
N LEU A 154 -16.43 25.24 -3.70
CA LEU A 154 -16.60 26.51 -4.44
C LEU A 154 -15.50 27.54 -4.13
N VAL A 155 -14.92 27.48 -2.92
CA VAL A 155 -13.80 28.30 -2.49
C VAL A 155 -12.68 27.38 -2.05
N GLN A 156 -11.56 27.40 -2.76
CA GLN A 156 -10.40 26.57 -2.50
C GLN A 156 -9.34 27.33 -1.70
N LEU A 157 -8.53 26.59 -0.93
CA LEU A 157 -7.41 27.17 -0.22
C LEU A 157 -6.18 27.25 -1.12
N GLU A 158 -5.47 28.38 -1.04
CA GLU A 158 -4.22 28.58 -1.74
C GLU A 158 -3.10 27.69 -1.19
N THR A 159 -2.24 27.21 -2.09
CA THR A 159 -0.98 26.57 -1.71
C THR A 159 0.00 27.64 -1.25
N THR A 160 0.40 27.59 0.02
CA THR A 160 1.30 28.57 0.62
C THR A 160 2.35 27.90 1.50
N LYS A 161 3.51 28.56 1.63
CA LYS A 161 4.56 28.19 2.61
C LYS A 161 4.21 28.65 4.03
N LEU A 162 3.14 29.42 4.20
CA LEU A 162 2.69 29.88 5.50
C LEU A 162 2.28 28.71 6.37
N GLN A 163 2.84 28.64 7.58
CA GLN A 163 2.50 27.59 8.53
C GLN A 163 1.05 27.77 9.00
N HIS A 164 0.30 26.67 9.09
CA HIS A 164 -1.10 26.69 9.52
C HIS A 164 -1.29 27.39 10.87
N LYS A 165 -0.37 27.21 11.81
CA LYS A 165 -0.39 27.89 13.13
C LYS A 165 -0.16 29.40 13.08
N THR A 166 0.44 29.92 12.01
CA THR A 166 0.70 31.35 11.85
C THR A 166 -0.53 32.09 11.35
N VAL A 167 -1.40 31.42 10.58
CA VAL A 167 -2.62 32.03 10.01
C VAL A 167 -3.52 32.63 11.10
N PRO A 168 -3.90 31.89 12.19
CA PRO A 168 -4.70 32.48 13.27
C PRO A 168 -4.05 33.71 13.91
N ILE A 169 -2.72 33.70 14.11
CA ILE A 169 -2.00 34.83 14.71
C ILE A 169 -2.11 36.07 13.81
N LEU A 170 -1.99 35.89 12.49
CA LEU A 170 -2.14 36.99 11.53
C LEU A 170 -3.58 37.51 11.50
N VAL A 171 -4.58 36.63 11.61
CA VAL A 171 -5.99 37.02 11.73
C VAL A 171 -6.22 37.82 13.02
N ASP A 172 -5.71 37.36 14.17
CA ASP A 172 -5.81 38.08 15.44
C ASP A 172 -5.20 39.49 15.35
N VAL A 173 -4.02 39.61 14.73
CA VAL A 173 -3.35 40.89 14.49
C VAL A 173 -4.20 41.78 13.59
N ALA A 174 -4.77 41.25 12.51
CA ALA A 174 -5.65 42.00 11.62
C ALA A 174 -6.92 42.50 12.33
N GLU A 175 -7.55 41.67 13.16
CA GLU A 175 -8.71 42.05 13.96
C GLU A 175 -8.38 43.17 14.96
N ILE A 176 -7.22 43.08 15.63
CA ILE A 176 -6.78 44.13 16.56
C ILE A 176 -6.55 45.46 15.82
N LEU A 177 -5.93 45.43 14.64
CA LEU A 177 -5.70 46.61 13.81
C LEU A 177 -7.02 47.22 13.33
N HIS A 178 -7.98 46.39 12.89
CA HIS A 178 -9.29 46.85 12.47
C HIS A 178 -10.05 47.55 13.62
N ARG A 179 -10.00 46.97 14.83
CA ARG A 179 -10.63 47.56 16.03
C ARG A 179 -9.86 48.78 16.56
N ASN A 180 -8.56 48.93 16.26
CA ASN A 180 -7.69 49.98 16.81
C ASN A 180 -6.72 50.55 15.74
N PRO A 181 -7.18 51.39 14.79
CA PRO A 181 -6.38 51.83 13.65
C PRO A 181 -5.09 52.58 13.99
N GLY A 182 -5.04 53.26 15.15
CA GLY A 182 -3.88 54.03 15.63
C GLY A 182 -3.01 53.31 16.66
N ILE A 183 -3.18 52.00 16.87
CA ILE A 183 -2.44 51.26 17.91
C ILE A 183 -0.92 51.34 17.67
N GLN A 184 -0.16 51.63 18.74
CA GLN A 184 1.30 51.62 18.65
C GLN A 184 1.81 50.18 18.52
N LEU A 185 2.86 49.96 17.72
CA LEU A 185 3.42 48.61 17.47
C LEU A 185 3.76 47.83 18.75
N TYR A 186 4.22 48.52 19.78
CA TYR A 186 4.51 47.89 21.07
C TYR A 186 3.23 47.36 21.76
N GLN A 187 2.14 48.14 21.73
CA GLN A 187 0.85 47.74 22.29
C GLN A 187 0.22 46.61 21.46
N LEU A 188 0.39 46.63 20.14
CA LEU A 188 -0.01 45.54 19.25
C LEU A 188 0.70 44.24 19.63
N ALA A 189 2.02 44.29 19.83
CA ALA A 189 2.82 43.13 20.23
C ALA A 189 2.33 42.50 21.55
N GLN A 190 1.97 43.32 22.52
CA GLN A 190 1.45 42.87 23.82
C GLN A 190 0.06 42.25 23.67
N ARG A 191 -0.84 42.91 22.94
CA ARG A 191 -2.25 42.48 22.80
C ARG A 191 -2.38 41.19 21.99
N ALA A 192 -1.58 41.05 20.94
CA ALA A 192 -1.52 39.85 20.10
C ALA A 192 -0.58 38.76 20.67
N LYS A 193 -0.01 38.97 21.88
CA LYS A 193 0.92 38.03 22.55
C LYS A 193 2.10 37.57 21.67
N LEU A 194 2.53 38.41 20.71
CA LEU A 194 3.58 38.10 19.75
C LEU A 194 4.96 37.87 20.41
N ALA A 195 5.14 38.47 21.59
CA ALA A 195 6.39 38.43 22.33
C ALA A 195 6.74 37.03 22.87
N GLU A 196 5.75 36.15 23.06
CA GLU A 196 5.97 34.80 23.60
C GLU A 196 6.31 33.79 22.49
N ILE A 197 5.89 34.07 21.25
CA ILE A 197 5.88 33.11 20.14
C ILE A 197 7.19 33.16 19.32
N HIS A 198 7.85 34.32 19.23
CA HIS A 198 9.03 34.54 18.35
C HIS A 198 10.36 34.81 19.05
N LEU A 199 10.34 35.06 20.36
CA LEU A 199 11.56 35.51 21.05
C LEU A 199 12.45 34.38 21.55
N GLY A 200 12.15 33.11 21.23
CA GLY A 200 13.01 31.94 21.42
C GLY A 200 14.06 32.15 22.51
N ARG A 201 13.62 32.17 23.78
CA ARG A 201 14.51 32.50 24.90
C ARG A 201 15.70 31.56 24.89
N LYS A 202 16.89 32.07 24.61
CA LYS A 202 18.09 31.50 25.22
C LYS A 202 18.07 31.92 26.69
N VAL A 203 18.13 30.94 27.58
CA VAL A 203 17.94 31.07 29.04
C VAL A 203 18.91 32.06 29.72
N GLN A 204 19.89 32.62 29.00
CA GLN A 204 21.02 33.38 29.56
C GLN A 204 21.13 34.85 29.13
N GLU A 205 20.22 35.42 28.32
CA GLU A 205 20.30 36.84 27.93
C GLU A 205 19.27 37.71 28.68
N SER A 206 19.72 38.46 29.71
CA SER A 206 18.93 39.55 30.28
C SER A 206 19.02 40.78 29.37
N ASN A 207 18.03 40.94 28.49
CA ASN A 207 17.88 42.16 27.69
C ASN A 207 17.40 43.32 28.57
N SER A 208 17.85 44.54 28.26
CA SER A 208 17.27 45.74 28.88
C SER A 208 15.82 45.94 28.44
N ALA A 209 15.04 46.68 29.24
CA ALA A 209 13.63 46.99 28.92
C ALA A 209 13.48 47.68 27.55
N GLU A 210 14.45 48.49 27.14
CA GLU A 210 14.47 49.18 25.84
C GLU A 210 14.75 48.21 24.68
N GLN A 211 15.71 47.30 24.84
CA GLN A 211 16.00 46.28 23.84
C GLN A 211 14.80 45.35 23.63
N GLU A 212 14.11 45.01 24.72
CA GLU A 212 12.90 44.18 24.64
C GLU A 212 11.75 44.90 23.95
N LYS A 213 11.57 46.19 24.23
CA LYS A 213 10.60 47.06 23.54
C LYS A 213 10.89 47.12 22.03
N GLN A 214 12.14 47.33 21.64
CA GLN A 214 12.53 47.42 20.23
C GLN A 214 12.32 46.08 19.49
N ARG A 215 12.67 44.94 20.11
CA ARG A 215 12.41 43.61 19.54
C ARG A 215 10.92 43.35 19.33
N ARG A 216 10.08 43.69 20.32
CA ARG A 216 8.62 43.56 20.22
C ARG A 216 8.05 44.43 19.09
N GLN A 217 8.52 45.66 18.94
CA GLN A 217 8.10 46.55 17.87
C GLN A 217 8.46 46.00 16.48
N MET A 218 9.67 45.47 16.30
CA MET A 218 10.07 44.86 15.03
C MET A 218 9.20 43.64 14.67
N ALA A 219 8.94 42.76 15.64
CA ALA A 219 8.07 41.60 15.44
C ALA A 219 6.65 42.03 15.05
N ALA A 220 6.07 42.98 15.79
CA ALA A 220 4.74 43.53 15.49
C ALA A 220 4.67 44.19 14.11
N SER A 221 5.73 44.88 13.66
CA SER A 221 5.78 45.48 12.33
C SER A 221 5.65 44.42 11.22
N ARG A 222 6.41 43.32 11.33
CA ARG A 222 6.36 42.21 10.35
C ARG A 222 5.00 41.54 10.34
N TYR A 223 4.45 41.27 11.52
CA TYR A 223 3.15 40.64 11.69
C TYR A 223 2.01 41.53 11.16
N LYS A 224 2.09 42.84 11.39
CA LYS A 224 1.17 43.82 10.82
C LYS A 224 1.15 43.77 9.30
N GLU A 225 2.32 43.86 8.66
CA GLU A 225 2.43 43.82 7.20
C GLU A 225 1.87 42.51 6.61
N GLN A 226 2.22 41.38 7.21
CA GLN A 226 1.70 40.07 6.78
C GLN A 226 0.19 39.94 7.00
N ALA A 227 -0.35 40.47 8.10
CA ALA A 227 -1.77 40.43 8.40
C ALA A 227 -2.59 41.30 7.43
N GLU A 228 -2.08 42.49 7.10
CA GLU A 228 -2.70 43.36 6.10
C GLU A 228 -2.74 42.68 4.71
N ARG A 229 -1.64 42.03 4.30
CA ARG A 229 -1.61 41.23 3.05
C ARG A 229 -2.56 40.04 3.09
N LEU A 230 -2.60 39.31 4.21
CA LEU A 230 -3.48 38.16 4.39
C LEU A 230 -4.96 38.55 4.19
N VAL A 231 -5.40 39.63 4.84
CA VAL A 231 -6.79 40.12 4.71
C VAL A 231 -7.05 40.66 3.30
N TYR A 232 -6.11 41.42 2.73
CA TYR A 232 -6.21 41.94 1.37
C TYR A 232 -6.40 40.81 0.33
N ASN A 233 -5.63 39.73 0.47
CA ASN A 233 -5.69 38.56 -0.41
C ASN A 233 -6.96 37.72 -0.15
N ALA A 234 -7.35 37.55 1.11
CA ALA A 234 -8.58 36.83 1.47
C ALA A 234 -9.82 37.47 0.85
N ALA A 235 -9.91 38.81 0.86
CA ALA A 235 -10.98 39.56 0.21
C ALA A 235 -11.02 39.39 -1.33
N ARG A 236 -9.97 38.80 -1.92
CA ARG A 236 -9.82 38.49 -3.36
C ARG A 236 -9.80 36.99 -3.63
N LEU A 237 -10.36 36.19 -2.72
CA LEU A 237 -10.43 34.72 -2.79
C LEU A 237 -9.06 34.02 -2.80
N LYS A 238 -7.99 34.71 -2.37
CA LYS A 238 -6.65 34.14 -2.23
C LYS A 238 -6.35 33.93 -0.75
N PHE A 239 -6.71 32.78 -0.20
CA PHE A 239 -6.48 32.48 1.21
C PHE A 239 -6.03 31.02 1.43
N PRO A 240 -5.05 30.75 2.30
CA PRO A 240 -4.19 31.72 2.99
C PRO A 240 -3.03 32.17 2.10
N SER A 241 -2.89 33.48 1.86
CA SER A 241 -1.76 34.03 1.10
C SER A 241 -1.29 35.36 1.68
N ILE A 242 0.03 35.54 1.79
CA ILE A 242 0.69 36.80 2.17
C ILE A 242 1.64 37.31 1.07
N GLU A 243 1.60 36.67 -0.09
CA GLU A 243 2.33 37.05 -1.31
C GLU A 243 1.57 38.13 -2.07
#